data_AF-A0A1J3GZ22-F1
#
_entry.id   AF-A0A1J3GZ22-F1
#
_cell.length_a   1.000
_cell.length_b   1.000
_cell.length_c   1.000
_cell.angle_alpha   90.00
_cell.angle_beta   90.00
_cell.angle_gamma   90.00
#
_symmetry.space_group_name_H-M   'P 1'
#
loop_
_entity.id
_entity.type
_entity.pdbx_description
1 polymer ?
#
loop_
_entity_poly.entity_id
_entity_poly.type
_entity_poly.pdbx_seq_one_letter_code
_entity_poly.pdbx_strand_id
1 'polypeptide(L)'
;MEAQLTAGAIEMIRNEQVKSEKDMVLILQVTQLRAYSSTLQQGPAKERYRMLLSDGTETQLGMLATTQNQLVNKEILRPGSIVRLNSFICNKIEERRVVIVM
;
A
#
# COMPACT_ATOMS: atom_id res chain seq x y z
N MET A 1 -3.83 13.56 18.78
CA MET A 1 -2.44 13.35 18.34
C MET A 1 -2.53 13.05 16.86
N GLU A 2 -2.34 14.06 16.02
CA GLU A 2 -2.35 13.90 14.56
C GLU A 2 -1.16 13.01 14.20
N ALA A 3 -1.39 11.83 13.63
CA ALA A 3 -0.30 11.05 13.10
C ALA A 3 0.31 11.84 11.93
N GLN A 4 1.56 12.27 12.06
CA GLN A 4 2.24 13.00 10.99
C GLN A 4 2.49 12.03 9.83
N LEU A 5 1.68 12.16 8.78
CA LEU A 5 1.91 11.50 7.51
C LEU A 5 3.15 12.10 6.85
N THR A 6 3.88 11.29 6.08
CA THR A 6 5.07 11.73 5.36
C THR A 6 4.65 12.45 4.06
N ALA A 7 4.29 13.73 4.14
CA ALA A 7 3.85 14.51 2.98
C ALA A 7 4.84 14.44 1.80
N GLY A 8 4.33 14.26 0.58
CA GLY A 8 5.13 14.09 -0.64
C GLY A 8 5.73 12.69 -0.84
N ALA A 9 5.54 11.77 0.11
CA ALA A 9 6.02 10.39 0.00
C ALA A 9 5.49 9.69 -1.25
N ILE A 10 4.22 9.91 -1.62
CA ILE A 10 3.63 9.24 -2.79
C ILE A 10 4.32 9.70 -4.07
N GLU A 11 4.62 10.99 -4.20
CA GLU A 11 5.35 11.51 -5.36
C GLU A 11 6.76 10.94 -5.44
N MET A 12 7.44 10.77 -4.30
CA MET A 12 8.77 10.15 -4.21
C MET A 12 8.77 8.64 -4.51
N ILE A 13 7.66 7.94 -4.26
CA ILE A 13 7.46 6.51 -4.56
C ILE A 13 7.08 6.28 -6.04
N ARG A 14 6.21 7.15 -6.60
CA ARG A 14 6.27 7.47 -8.05
C ARG A 14 7.67 8.08 -8.29
N ASN A 15 8.17 8.48 -9.44
CA ASN A 15 9.58 8.98 -9.56
C ASN A 15 10.76 8.08 -9.06
N GLU A 16 10.55 7.00 -8.30
CA GLU A 16 11.53 6.05 -7.78
C GLU A 16 12.65 6.65 -6.93
N GLN A 17 12.38 7.76 -6.24
CA GLN A 17 13.34 8.44 -5.37
C GLN A 17 13.51 7.72 -4.02
N VAL A 18 12.47 7.05 -3.54
CA VAL A 18 12.49 6.21 -2.33
C VAL A 18 12.08 4.79 -2.71
N LYS A 19 12.84 3.80 -2.25
CA LYS A 19 12.59 2.38 -2.56
C LYS A 19 12.46 1.52 -1.32
N SER A 20 12.90 2.01 -0.16
CA SER A 20 12.83 1.27 1.09
C SER A 20 12.84 2.20 2.31
N GLU A 21 12.53 1.65 3.48
CA GLU A 21 12.64 2.39 4.75
C GLU A 21 14.06 2.86 5.08
N LYS A 22 15.09 2.31 4.41
CA LYS A 22 16.49 2.75 4.56
C LYS A 22 16.72 4.13 3.96
N ASP A 23 15.96 4.48 2.92
CA ASP A 23 16.07 5.79 2.27
C ASP A 23 15.27 6.83 3.07
N MET A 24 14.08 6.46 3.54
CA MET A 24 13.20 7.34 4.30
C MET A 24 12.12 6.55 5.05
N VAL A 25 11.72 7.03 6.24
CA VAL A 25 10.54 6.52 6.96
C VAL A 25 9.27 7.06 6.29
N LEU A 26 8.49 6.15 5.70
CA LEU A 26 7.24 6.48 4.99
C LEU A 26 6.04 6.11 5.87
N ILE A 27 5.36 7.13 6.40
CA ILE A 27 4.14 6.99 7.20
C ILE A 27 2.96 7.42 6.34
N LEU A 28 2.07 6.49 6.02
CA LEU A 28 0.91 6.69 5.15
C LEU A 28 -0.36 6.28 5.86
N GLN A 29 -1.50 6.82 5.43
CA GLN A 29 -2.82 6.39 5.86
C GLN A 29 -3.47 5.47 4.82
N VAL A 30 -4.08 4.38 5.27
CA VAL A 30 -4.99 3.58 4.45
C VAL A 30 -6.35 4.26 4.43
N THR A 31 -6.73 4.88 3.31
CA THR A 31 -8.03 5.58 3.19
C THR A 31 -9.13 4.64 2.71
N GLN A 32 -8.77 3.60 1.95
CA GLN A 32 -9.70 2.56 1.49
C GLN A 32 -9.03 1.20 1.50
N LEU A 33 -9.82 0.14 1.76
CA LEU A 33 -9.38 -1.25 1.71
C LEU A 33 -10.52 -2.11 1.15
N ARG A 34 -10.25 -2.89 0.10
CA ARG A 34 -11.24 -3.76 -0.56
C ARG A 34 -10.63 -5.09 -0.98
N ALA A 35 -11.38 -6.16 -0.79
CA ALA A 35 -11.05 -7.44 -1.39
C ALA A 35 -11.05 -7.33 -2.92
N TYR A 36 -10.11 -8.00 -3.56
CA TYR A 36 -9.92 -8.02 -5.01
C TYR A 36 -9.74 -9.47 -5.45
N SER A 37 -10.56 -9.91 -6.41
CA SER A 37 -10.37 -11.19 -7.08
C SER A 37 -9.80 -10.91 -8.47
N SER A 38 -8.64 -11.49 -8.80
CA SER A 38 -8.17 -11.49 -10.18
C SER A 38 -8.66 -12.76 -10.86
N THR A 39 -9.51 -12.62 -11.88
CA THR A 39 -10.03 -13.73 -12.69
C THR A 39 -8.97 -14.41 -13.56
N LEU A 40 -7.75 -13.85 -13.63
CA LEU A 40 -6.67 -14.26 -14.53
C LEU A 40 -5.68 -15.30 -13.96
N GLN A 41 -5.87 -15.80 -12.73
CA GLN A 41 -4.91 -16.74 -12.14
C GLN A 41 -5.46 -18.17 -12.05
N GLN A 42 -4.78 -19.09 -12.73
CA GLN A 42 -4.92 -20.54 -12.56
C GLN A 42 -4.20 -20.95 -11.27
N GLY A 43 -4.93 -20.98 -10.16
CA GLY A 43 -4.45 -21.38 -8.85
C GLY A 43 -5.53 -21.19 -7.77
N PRO A 44 -5.38 -21.74 -6.57
CA PRO A 44 -6.34 -21.52 -5.50
C PRO A 44 -6.50 -20.03 -5.25
N ALA A 45 -7.75 -19.55 -5.20
CA ALA A 45 -8.08 -18.15 -5.00
C ALA A 45 -7.50 -17.67 -3.66
N LYS A 46 -6.31 -17.08 -3.69
CA LYS A 46 -5.76 -16.39 -2.53
C LYS A 46 -6.49 -15.06 -2.39
N GLU A 47 -7.00 -14.76 -1.20
CA GLU A 47 -7.53 -13.44 -0.87
C GLU A 47 -6.49 -12.38 -1.24
N ARG A 48 -6.90 -11.35 -1.97
CA ARG A 48 -6.06 -10.20 -2.26
C ARG A 48 -6.79 -8.96 -1.82
N TYR A 49 -6.05 -8.03 -1.26
CA TYR A 49 -6.61 -6.76 -0.84
C TYR A 49 -5.95 -5.65 -1.63
N ARG A 50 -6.80 -4.78 -2.19
CA ARG A 50 -6.40 -3.49 -2.76
C ARG A 50 -6.67 -2.42 -1.73
N MET A 51 -5.73 -1.48 -1.62
CA MET A 51 -5.86 -0.34 -0.74
C MET A 51 -5.60 0.96 -1.49
N LEU A 52 -6.14 2.05 -0.93
CA LEU A 52 -5.76 3.41 -1.30
C LEU A 52 -4.91 3.96 -0.15
N LEU A 53 -3.67 4.32 -0.45
CA LEU A 53 -2.71 4.89 0.50
C LEU A 53 -2.68 6.40 0.31
N SER A 54 -2.58 7.17 1.38
CA SER A 54 -2.42 8.62 1.35
C SER A 54 -1.26 9.07 2.21
N ASP A 55 -0.54 10.08 1.74
CA ASP A 55 0.48 10.79 2.49
C ASP A 55 -0.01 12.13 3.06
N GLY A 56 -1.32 12.40 2.96
CA GLY A 56 -1.94 13.67 3.35
C GLY A 56 -2.01 14.71 2.24
N THR A 57 -1.23 14.55 1.16
CA THR A 57 -1.23 15.44 -0.01
C THR A 57 -1.82 14.78 -1.24
N GLU A 58 -1.52 13.50 -1.43
CA GLU A 58 -1.97 12.71 -2.57
C GLU A 58 -2.43 11.32 -2.14
N THR A 59 -2.92 10.55 -3.11
CA THR A 59 -3.29 9.15 -2.91
C THR A 59 -2.74 8.25 -4.01
N GLN A 60 -2.49 6.99 -3.66
CA GLN A 60 -1.90 6.00 -4.54
C GLN A 60 -2.54 4.63 -4.31
N LEU A 61 -2.86 3.93 -5.40
CA LEU A 61 -3.32 2.55 -5.31
C LEU A 61 -2.17 1.63 -4.86
N GLY A 62 -2.48 0.79 -3.88
CA GLY A 62 -1.59 -0.25 -3.37
C GLY A 62 -2.26 -1.61 -3.34
N MET A 63 -1.43 -2.65 -3.35
CA MET A 63 -1.83 -4.04 -3.18
C MET A 63 -1.16 -4.60 -1.93
N LEU A 64 -1.92 -5.28 -1.09
CA LEU A 64 -1.36 -5.95 0.09
C LEU A 64 -0.73 -7.27 -0.36
N ALA A 65 0.49 -7.55 0.09
CA ALA A 65 1.09 -8.86 -0.09
C ALA A 65 0.21 -9.93 0.57
N THR A 66 -0.01 -11.06 -0.10
CA THR A 66 -0.88 -12.13 0.42
C THR A 66 -0.38 -12.71 1.75
N THR A 67 0.91 -12.58 2.04
CA THR A 67 1.53 -12.92 3.33
C THR A 67 1.03 -12.06 4.49
N GLN A 68 0.54 -10.86 4.22
CA GLN A 68 0.05 -9.88 5.20
C GLN A 68 -1.48 -9.87 5.36
N ASN A 69 -2.22 -10.75 4.68
CA ASN A 69 -3.68 -10.81 4.75
C ASN A 69 -4.22 -10.97 6.18
N GLN A 70 -3.44 -11.61 7.07
CA GLN A 70 -3.83 -11.74 8.48
C GLN A 70 -4.06 -10.39 9.17
N LEU A 71 -3.40 -9.31 8.72
CA LEU A 71 -3.61 -7.98 9.28
C LEU A 71 -5.02 -7.46 8.99
N VAL A 72 -5.56 -7.75 7.80
CA VAL A 72 -6.94 -7.40 7.43
C VAL A 72 -7.92 -8.30 8.18
N ASN A 73 -7.66 -9.60 8.19
CA ASN A 73 -8.57 -10.58 8.79
C ASN A 73 -8.67 -10.43 10.33
N LYS A 74 -7.63 -9.85 10.97
CA LYS A 74 -7.63 -9.49 12.40
C LYS A 74 -8.05 -8.03 12.66
N GLU A 75 -8.53 -7.32 11.65
CA GLU A 75 -8.92 -5.90 11.69
C GLU A 75 -7.84 -4.92 12.18
N ILE A 76 -6.57 -5.34 12.17
CA ILE A 76 -5.42 -4.49 12.49
C ILE A 76 -5.22 -3.46 11.37
N LEU A 77 -5.35 -3.90 10.12
CA LEU A 77 -5.33 -3.06 8.93
C LEU A 77 -6.77 -2.81 8.45
N ARG A 78 -7.20 -1.55 8.52
CA ARG A 78 -8.54 -1.09 8.13
C ARG A 78 -8.48 0.34 7.57
N PRO A 79 -9.54 0.83 6.90
CA PRO A 79 -9.62 2.26 6.56
C PRO A 79 -9.42 3.13 7.81
N GLY A 80 -8.61 4.17 7.68
CA GLY A 80 -8.16 5.03 8.77
C GLY A 80 -6.85 4.59 9.44
N SER A 81 -6.38 3.34 9.24
CA SER A 81 -5.11 2.86 9.80
C SER A 81 -3.94 3.67 9.26
N ILE A 82 -3.02 4.03 10.16
CA ILE A 82 -1.73 4.62 9.82
C ILE A 82 -0.71 3.49 9.73
N VAL A 83 -0.01 3.42 8.61
CA VAL A 83 0.96 2.37 8.31
C VAL A 83 2.32 2.98 8.04
N ARG A 84 3.36 2.28 8.50
CA ARG A 84 4.74 2.54 8.09
C ARG A 84 5.11 1.53 7.00
N LEU A 85 5.56 2.02 5.84
CA LEU A 85 6.04 1.14 4.78
C LEU A 85 7.49 0.73 5.06
N ASN A 86 7.69 -0.49 5.56
CA ASN A 86 9.03 -1.03 5.78
C ASN A 86 9.63 -1.54 4.46
N SER A 87 8.83 -2.29 3.70
CA SER A 87 9.22 -2.84 2.41
C SER A 87 8.08 -2.70 1.41
N PHE A 88 8.40 -2.23 0.21
CA PHE A 88 7.44 -2.14 -0.87
C PHE A 88 8.10 -2.29 -2.24
N ILE A 89 7.31 -2.67 -3.23
CA ILE A 89 7.70 -2.64 -4.65
C ILE A 89 6.73 -1.73 -5.39
N CYS A 90 7.25 -0.80 -6.17
CA CYS A 90 6.46 0.01 -7.09
C CYS A 90 6.51 -0.62 -8.49
N ASN A 91 5.44 -1.32 -8.88
CA ASN A 91 5.32 -1.85 -10.24
C ASN A 91 4.55 -0.88 -11.12
N LYS A 92 5.09 -0.57 -12.30
CA LYS A 92 4.36 0.13 -13.35
C LYS A 92 3.51 -0.89 -14.12
N ILE A 93 2.21 -0.94 -13.83
CA ILE A 93 1.24 -1.76 -14.57
C ILE A 93 0.55 -0.82 -15.57
N GLU A 94 0.92 -0.92 -16.84
CA GLU A 94 0.50 0.00 -17.92
C GLU A 94 0.85 1.48 -17.60
N GLU A 95 -0.17 2.34 -17.47
CA GLU A 95 -0.08 3.77 -17.12
C GLU A 95 -0.14 4.00 -15.60
N ARG A 96 -0.39 2.97 -14.78
CA ARG A 96 -0.61 3.10 -13.32
C ARG A 96 0.50 2.44 -12.52
N ARG A 97 1.10 3.18 -11.60
CA ARG A 97 2.02 2.61 -10.59
C ARG A 97 1.20 1.95 -9.49
N VAL A 98 1.64 0.80 -8.98
CA VAL A 98 1.00 0.11 -7.84
C VAL A 98 2.05 -0.21 -6.79
N VAL A 99 1.78 0.17 -5.54
CA VAL A 99 2.66 -0.11 -4.40
C VAL A 99 2.26 -1.44 -3.78
N ILE A 100 3.12 -2.46 -3.87
CA ILE A 100 2.93 -3.71 -3.15
C ILE A 100 3.53 -3.54 -1.76
N VAL A 101 2.69 -3.56 -0.72
CA VAL A 101 3.15 -3.44 0.67
C VAL A 101 3.41 -4.85 1.21
N MET A 102 4.63 -5.08 1.69
CA MET A 102 5.14 -6.37 2.16
C MET A 102 5.46 -6.35 3.65
#